data_AF-A0A1H6FP10-F1
#
_entry.id   AF-A0A1H6FP10-F1
#
_cell.length_a   1.000
_cell.length_b   1.000
_cell.length_c   1.000
_cell.angle_alpha   90.00
_cell.angle_beta   90.00
_cell.angle_gamma   90.00
#
_symmetry.space_group_name_H-M   'P 1'
#
loop_
_entity.id
_entity.type
_entity.pdbx_description
1 polymer ?
#
loop_
_entity_poly.entity_id
_entity_poly.type
_entity_poly.pdbx_seq_one_letter_code
_entity_poly.pdbx_strand_id
1 'polypeptide(L)'
;MGLGSTAKKIQGLSDRAEAMYKQVQELQQRIIGLEEEVDDTHQTVEKIDHQLTEQRALLLAIAEEQGIDGEEILAEAAIDEAELEADENTEAETEAETGTDEPVENVDAPSE
;
A
#
# COMPACT_ATOMS: atom_id res chain seq x y z
N MET A 1 4.14 42.27 -36.82
CA MET A 1 3.86 40.87 -36.41
C MET A 1 4.64 40.56 -35.13
N GLY A 2 4.23 41.04 -33.95
CA GLY A 2 5.07 40.85 -32.74
C GLY A 2 4.38 41.07 -31.41
N LEU A 3 3.50 42.08 -31.30
CA LEU A 3 2.77 42.37 -30.05
C LEU A 3 1.61 41.39 -29.79
N GLY A 4 0.95 40.89 -30.85
CA GLY A 4 -0.14 39.92 -30.71
C GLY A 4 0.29 38.52 -30.27
N SER A 5 1.51 38.10 -30.60
CA SER A 5 2.06 36.80 -30.18
C SER A 5 2.45 36.79 -28.70
N THR A 6 2.87 37.92 -28.12
CA THR A 6 3.17 38.03 -26.69
C THR A 6 1.90 38.08 -25.85
N ALA A 7 0.89 38.82 -26.29
CA ALA A 7 -0.43 38.82 -25.64
C ALA A 7 -1.06 37.41 -25.62
N LYS A 8 -0.96 36.67 -26.73
CA LYS A 8 -1.48 35.29 -26.80
C LYS A 8 -0.72 34.30 -25.93
N LYS A 9 0.59 34.48 -25.74
CA LYS A 9 1.39 33.69 -24.80
C LYS A 9 1.03 33.98 -23.34
N ILE A 10 0.78 35.24 -23.00
CA ILE A 10 0.32 35.64 -21.67
C ILE A 10 -1.05 35.04 -21.38
N GLN A 11 -1.98 35.12 -22.35
CA GLN A 11 -3.29 34.48 -22.24
C GLN A 11 -3.19 32.95 -22.04
N GLY A 12 -2.38 32.27 -22.87
CA GLY A 12 -2.20 30.82 -22.73
C GLY A 12 -1.52 30.39 -21.42
N LEU A 13 -0.65 31.23 -20.85
CA LEU A 13 -0.09 31.02 -19.51
C LEU A 13 -1.15 31.16 -18.44
N SER A 14 -2.03 32.17 -18.54
CA SER A 14 -3.16 32.35 -17.62
C SER A 14 -4.15 31.18 -17.69
N ASP A 15 -4.52 30.74 -18.90
CA ASP A 15 -5.43 29.59 -19.09
C ASP A 15 -4.83 28.32 -18.47
N ARG A 16 -3.52 28.10 -18.65
CA ARG A 16 -2.81 26.95 -18.07
C ARG A 16 -2.69 27.06 -16.55
N ALA A 17 -2.46 28.25 -16.01
CA ALA A 17 -2.42 28.50 -14.58
C ALA A 17 -3.80 28.26 -13.94
N GLU A 18 -4.88 28.66 -14.59
CA GLU A 18 -6.26 28.38 -14.13
C GLU A 18 -6.55 26.87 -14.11
N ALA A 19 -6.16 26.14 -15.17
CA ALA A 19 -6.32 24.70 -15.22
C ALA A 19 -5.53 23.98 -14.12
N MET A 20 -4.27 24.40 -13.88
CA MET A 20 -3.47 23.87 -12.78
C MET A 20 -4.09 24.16 -11.42
N TYR A 21 -4.61 25.37 -11.22
CA TYR A 21 -5.28 25.73 -9.98
C TYR A 21 -6.48 24.82 -9.71
N LYS A 22 -7.33 24.61 -10.72
CA LYS A 22 -8.48 23.68 -10.61
C LYS A 22 -8.04 22.26 -10.28
N GLN A 23 -7.00 21.76 -10.94
CA GLN A 23 -6.48 20.43 -10.68
C GLN A 23 -5.92 20.27 -9.26
N VAL A 24 -5.26 21.30 -8.72
CA VAL A 24 -4.78 21.29 -7.33
C VAL A 24 -5.94 21.31 -6.34
N GLN A 25 -7.01 22.05 -6.63
CA GLN A 25 -8.22 22.06 -5.79
C GLN A 25 -8.92 20.69 -5.78
N GLU A 26 -9.05 20.05 -6.94
CA GLU A 26 -9.60 18.68 -7.03
C GLU A 26 -8.73 17.67 -6.28
N LEU A 27 -7.41 17.78 -6.41
CA LEU A 27 -6.48 16.91 -5.68
C LEU A 27 -6.58 17.12 -4.17
N GLN A 28 -6.67 18.37 -3.72
CA GLN A 28 -6.88 18.70 -2.30
C GLN A 28 -8.17 18.06 -1.78
N GLN A 29 -9.27 18.19 -2.53
CA GLN A 29 -10.54 17.60 -2.13
C GLN A 29 -10.47 16.08 -2.05
N ARG A 30 -9.75 15.44 -2.97
CA ARG A 30 -9.55 13.99 -2.97
C ARG A 30 -8.70 13.54 -1.78
N ILE A 31 -7.66 14.29 -1.41
CA ILE A 31 -6.84 13.98 -0.25
C ILE A 31 -7.67 14.08 1.03
N ILE A 32 -8.46 15.15 1.19
CA ILE A 32 -9.34 15.30 2.35
C ILE A 32 -10.33 14.12 2.44
N GLY A 33 -10.92 13.71 1.32
CA GLY A 33 -11.82 12.56 1.32
C GLY A 33 -11.12 11.24 1.65
N LEU A 34 -9.87 11.07 1.22
CA LEU A 34 -9.07 9.89 1.57
C LEU A 34 -8.70 9.88 3.05
N GLU A 35 -8.34 11.04 3.62
CA GLU A 35 -8.05 11.17 5.05
C GLU A 35 -9.27 10.79 5.89
N GLU A 36 -10.46 11.28 5.53
CA GLU A 36 -11.72 10.92 6.19
C GLU A 36 -12.03 9.42 6.09
N GLU A 37 -11.87 8.81 4.92
CA GLU A 37 -12.10 7.36 4.72
C GLU A 37 -11.10 6.50 5.51
N VAL A 38 -9.84 6.94 5.63
CA VAL A 38 -8.83 6.27 6.45
C VAL A 38 -9.19 6.35 7.94
N ASP A 39 -9.63 7.51 8.42
CA ASP A 39 -10.09 7.68 9.79
C ASP A 39 -11.30 6.78 10.11
N ASP A 40 -12.29 6.73 9.22
CA ASP A 40 -13.46 5.85 9.37
C ASP A 40 -13.07 4.37 9.35
N THR A 41 -12.13 4.00 8.48
CA THR A 41 -11.60 2.63 8.41
C THR A 41 -10.87 2.29 9.71
N HIS A 42 -10.06 3.20 10.25
CA HIS A 42 -9.34 3.00 11.51
C HIS A 42 -10.32 2.75 12.67
N GLN A 43 -11.37 3.58 12.79
CA GLN A 43 -12.41 3.39 13.81
C GLN A 43 -13.13 2.04 13.65
N THR A 44 -13.36 1.62 12.41
CA THR A 44 -13.98 0.31 12.11
C THR A 44 -13.07 -0.84 12.54
N VAL A 45 -11.78 -0.76 12.24
CA VAL A 45 -10.78 -1.75 12.65
C VAL A 45 -10.66 -1.83 14.17
N GLU A 46 -10.59 -0.70 14.87
CA GLU A 46 -10.53 -0.65 16.33
C GLU A 46 -11.75 -1.34 16.97
N LYS A 47 -12.94 -1.08 16.43
CA LYS A 47 -14.17 -1.74 16.88
C LYS A 47 -14.13 -3.25 16.65
N ILE A 48 -13.65 -3.69 15.49
CA ILE A 48 -13.55 -5.11 15.17
C ILE A 48 -12.54 -5.80 16.10
N ASP A 49 -11.38 -5.20 16.34
CA ASP A 49 -10.36 -5.74 17.25
C ASP A 49 -10.91 -5.92 18.67
N HIS A 50 -11.64 -4.92 19.17
CA HIS A 50 -12.32 -5.01 20.45
C HIS A 50 -13.32 -6.18 20.50
N GLN A 51 -14.19 -6.30 19.48
CA GLN A 51 -15.17 -7.38 19.40
C GLN A 51 -14.54 -8.76 19.25
N LEU A 52 -13.41 -8.88 18.53
CA LEU A 52 -12.66 -10.13 18.39
C LEU A 52 -12.02 -10.54 19.70
N THR A 53 -11.48 -9.58 20.45
CA THR A 53 -10.92 -9.84 21.79
C THR A 53 -11.99 -10.37 22.75
N GLU A 54 -13.18 -9.76 22.76
CA GLU A 54 -14.31 -10.23 23.58
C GLU A 54 -14.77 -11.65 23.17
N GLN A 55 -14.86 -11.91 21.87
CA GLN A 55 -15.22 -13.23 21.35
C GLN A 55 -14.17 -14.29 21.70
N ARG A 56 -12.87 -13.96 21.59
CA ARG A 56 -11.78 -14.85 22.00
C ARG A 56 -11.89 -15.20 23.47
N ALA A 57 -12.13 -14.22 24.34
CA ALA A 57 -12.29 -14.45 25.77
C ALA A 57 -13.50 -15.36 26.07
N LEU A 58 -14.62 -15.17 25.37
CA LEU A 58 -15.79 -16.03 25.49
C LEU A 58 -15.50 -17.47 25.03
N LEU A 59 -14.81 -17.64 23.90
CA LEU A 59 -14.45 -18.96 23.37
C LEU A 59 -13.49 -19.70 24.32
N LEU A 60 -12.52 -19.00 24.92
CA LEU A 60 -11.63 -19.58 25.92
C LEU A 60 -12.39 -20.04 27.16
N ALA A 61 -13.34 -19.24 27.65
CA ALA A 61 -14.18 -19.64 28.79
C ALA A 61 -15.03 -20.89 28.48
N ILE A 62 -15.56 -20.99 27.26
CA ILE A 62 -16.29 -22.18 26.80
C ILE A 62 -15.35 -23.39 26.65
N ALA A 63 -14.15 -23.19 26.12
CA ALA A 63 -13.15 -24.25 25.97
C ALA A 63 -12.76 -24.83 27.34
N GLU A 64 -12.53 -23.98 28.34
CA GLU A 64 -12.25 -24.40 29.71
C GLU A 64 -13.41 -25.23 30.31
N GLU A 65 -14.66 -24.82 30.09
CA GLU A 65 -15.84 -25.58 30.53
C GLU A 65 -15.92 -26.98 29.89
N GLN A 66 -15.46 -27.11 28.63
CA GLN A 66 -15.44 -28.37 27.90
C GLN A 66 -14.17 -29.20 28.16
N GLY A 67 -13.24 -28.71 28.98
CA GLY A 67 -11.97 -29.36 29.25
C GLY A 67 -11.00 -29.35 28.06
N ILE A 68 -11.13 -28.37 27.18
CA ILE A 68 -10.23 -28.13 26.04
C ILE A 68 -9.23 -27.04 26.44
N ASP A 69 -7.94 -27.28 26.20
CA ASP A 69 -6.91 -26.26 26.39
C ASP A 69 -6.91 -25.30 25.18
N GLY A 70 -7.69 -24.23 25.31
CA GLY A 70 -7.79 -23.22 24.26
C GLY A 70 -6.52 -22.38 24.09
N GLU A 71 -5.66 -22.29 25.11
CA GLU A 71 -4.40 -21.54 25.00
C GLU A 71 -3.38 -22.31 24.16
N GLU A 72 -3.30 -23.64 24.35
CA GLU A 72 -2.47 -24.53 23.55
C GLU A 72 -2.86 -24.46 22.06
N ILE A 73 -4.16 -24.56 21.74
CA ILE A 73 -4.67 -24.49 20.35
C ILE A 73 -4.30 -23.16 19.69
N LEU A 74 -4.41 -22.05 20.42
CA LEU A 74 -4.08 -20.72 19.87
C LEU A 74 -2.57 -20.55 19.65
N ALA A 75 -1.74 -21.18 20.48
CA ALA A 75 -0.30 -21.18 20.29
C ALA A 75 0.11 -22.01 19.06
N GLU A 76 -0.50 -23.18 18.86
CA GLU A 76 -0.27 -24.02 17.68
C GLU A 76 -0.70 -23.29 16.39
N ALA A 77 -1.88 -22.68 16.38
CA ALA A 77 -2.34 -21.89 15.23
C ALA A 77 -1.41 -20.71 14.89
N ALA A 78 -0.82 -20.05 15.89
CA ALA A 78 0.12 -18.95 15.66
C ALA A 78 1.46 -19.44 15.10
N ILE A 79 1.87 -20.67 15.41
CA ILE A 79 3.06 -21.30 14.81
C ILE A 79 2.77 -21.64 13.35
N ASP A 80 1.64 -22.29 13.07
CA ASP A 80 1.23 -22.65 11.70
C ASP A 80 1.19 -21.41 10.79
N GLU A 81 0.65 -20.29 11.27
CA GLU A 81 0.62 -19.03 10.52
C GLU A 81 2.03 -18.48 10.26
N ALA A 82 2.91 -18.49 11.26
CA ALA A 82 4.29 -18.03 11.10
C ALA A 82 5.11 -18.93 10.15
N GLU A 83 4.84 -20.23 10.12
CA GLU A 83 5.48 -21.17 9.19
C GLU A 83 5.03 -20.92 7.75
N LEU A 84 3.73 -20.66 7.52
CA LEU A 84 3.22 -20.30 6.20
C LEU A 84 3.83 -19.00 5.66
N GLU A 85 3.95 -17.96 6.49
CA GLU A 85 4.60 -16.69 6.09
C GLU A 85 6.08 -16.88 5.75
N ALA A 86 6.80 -17.76 6.46
CA ALA A 86 8.20 -18.05 6.19
C ALA A 86 8.40 -18.80 4.86
N ASP A 87 7.51 -19.73 4.53
CA ASP A 87 7.53 -20.47 3.27
C ASP A 87 7.21 -19.55 2.07
N GLU A 88 6.20 -18.69 2.19
CA GLU A 88 5.86 -17.70 1.14
C GLU A 88 7.03 -16.74 0.85
N ASN A 89 7.76 -16.34 1.89
CA ASN A 89 8.90 -15.44 1.73
C ASN A 89 10.14 -16.14 1.13
N THR A 90 10.23 -17.47 1.24
CA THR A 90 11.33 -18.26 0.65
C THR A 90 11.10 -18.51 -0.84
N GLU A 91 9.86 -18.67 -1.30
CA GLU A 91 9.53 -18.84 -2.72
C GLU A 91 9.83 -17.56 -3.53
N ALA A 92 9.60 -16.38 -2.95
CA ALA A 92 9.85 -15.09 -3.61
C ALA A 92 11.34 -14.79 -3.88
N GLU A 93 12.27 -15.36 -3.13
CA GLU A 93 13.71 -15.16 -3.33
C GLU A 93 14.31 -16.07 -4.42
N THR A 94 13.63 -17.16 -4.79
CA THR A 94 14.16 -18.14 -5.76
C THR A 94 13.91 -17.78 -7.23
N GLU A 95 13.00 -16.84 -7.55
CA GLU A 95 12.74 -16.40 -8.93
C GLU A 95 13.71 -15.31 -9.44
N ALA A 96 14.60 -14.77 -8.60
CA ALA A 96 15.47 -13.65 -8.98
C ALA A 96 16.82 -14.05 -9.63
N GLU A 97 17.18 -15.34 -9.69
CA GLU A 97 18.54 -15.77 -10.07
C GLU A 97 18.67 -16.62 -11.35
N THR A 98 17.71 -16.54 -12.28
CA THR A 98 17.92 -17.13 -13.63
C THR A 98 17.44 -16.22 -14.75
N GLY A 99 18.32 -15.40 -15.30
CA GLY A 99 18.04 -14.73 -16.57
C GLY A 99 19.05 -13.69 -17.06
N THR A 100 20.05 -14.19 -17.81
CA THR A 100 20.84 -13.46 -18.84
C THR A 100 22.23 -13.00 -18.44
N ASP A 101 23.13 -13.98 -18.35
CA ASP A 101 24.51 -13.86 -18.83
C ASP A 101 24.48 -13.78 -20.37
N GLU A 102 24.70 -12.60 -20.95
CA GLU A 102 25.24 -12.45 -22.31
C GLU A 102 26.23 -11.26 -22.32
N PRO A 103 27.44 -11.43 -22.87
CA PRO A 103 28.48 -10.41 -22.82
C PRO A 103 28.31 -9.45 -24.00
N VAL A 104 27.98 -8.18 -23.72
CA VAL A 104 28.12 -7.11 -24.74
C VAL A 104 29.54 -6.57 -24.74
N GLU A 105 30.44 -7.33 -25.36
CA GLU A 105 31.69 -6.77 -25.88
C GLU A 105 31.36 -5.99 -27.16
N ASN A 106 31.18 -4.67 -27.04
CA ASN A 106 31.55 -3.79 -28.14
C ASN A 106 32.06 -2.44 -27.63
N VAL A 107 33.34 -2.24 -27.91
CA VAL A 107 34.15 -1.05 -27.69
C VAL A 107 33.76 -0.01 -28.73
N ASP A 108 33.34 1.19 -28.32
CA ASP A 108 33.95 2.43 -28.81
C ASP A 108 33.56 3.62 -27.94
N ALA A 109 34.58 4.31 -27.43
CA ALA A 109 34.48 5.53 -26.64
C ALA A 109 34.67 6.76 -27.58
N PRO A 110 34.31 7.98 -27.12
CA PRO A 110 33.91 9.09 -27.98
C PRO A 110 35.10 9.92 -28.47
N SER A 111 34.97 10.61 -29.61
CA SER A 111 35.84 11.75 -29.96
C SER A 111 35.27 12.64 -31.08
N GLU A 112 35.19 13.94 -30.76
CA GLU A 112 35.11 15.17 -31.59
C GLU A 112 33.91 15.46 -32.51
#